data_AF-A0A940QPI3-F1
#
_entry.id   AF-A0A940QPI3-F1
#
_cell.length_a   1.000
_cell.length_b   1.000
_cell.length_c   1.000
_cell.angle_alpha   90.00
_cell.angle_beta   90.00
_cell.angle_gamma   90.00
#
_symmetry.space_group_name_H-M   'P 1'
#
loop_
_entity.id
_entity.type
_entity.pdbx_description
1 polymer ?
#
loop_
_entity_poly.entity_id
_entity_poly.type
_entity_poly.pdbx_seq_one_letter_code
_entity_poly.pdbx_strand_id
1 'polypeptide(L)' 'MKMLDIYEELKKNSYPGRGIVIGRSADGKKAAAAYFIMGRSVNSRNRVFTATNDGIVTDAADPS' A
#
# COMPACT_ATOMS: atom_id res chain seq x y z
N MET A 1 -19.55 -14.25 0.34
CA MET A 1 -18.21 -13.69 0.63
C MET A 1 -18.35 -12.81 1.86
N LYS A 2 -17.50 -12.95 2.88
CA LYS A 2 -17.59 -12.10 4.08
C LYS A 2 -17.03 -10.73 3.74
N MET A 3 -17.80 -9.67 3.99
CA MET A 3 -17.28 -8.30 3.88
C MET A 3 -16.31 -8.10 5.03
N LEU A 4 -15.03 -7.87 4.71
CA LEU A 4 -13.99 -7.60 5.69
C LEU A 4 -13.91 -6.08 5.90
N ASP A 5 -13.88 -5.67 7.16
CA ASP A 5 -13.58 -4.29 7.50
C ASP A 5 -12.05 -4.11 7.49
N ILE A 6 -11.55 -3.41 6.47
CA ILE A 6 -10.12 -3.20 6.28
C ILE A 6 -9.48 -2.46 7.46
N TYR A 7 -10.23 -1.57 8.13
CA TYR A 7 -9.70 -0.88 9.29
C TYR A 7 -9.42 -1.86 10.43
N GLU A 8 -10.36 -2.76 10.71
CA GLU A 8 -10.19 -3.77 11.76
C GLU A 8 -9.08 -4.78 11.42
N GLU A 9 -8.93 -5.16 10.16
CA GLU A 9 -7.86 -6.06 9.71
C GLU A 9 -6.47 -5.43 9.87
N LEU A 10 -6.31 -4.17 9.46
CA LEU A 10 -5.03 -3.45 9.60
C LEU A 10 -4.74 -3.09 11.06
N LYS A 11 -5.76 -2.81 11.87
CA LYS A 11 -5.59 -2.47 13.29
C LYS A 11 -5.09 -3.65 14.12
N LYS A 12 -5.55 -4.87 13.83
CA LYS A 12 -5.18 -6.08 14.60
C LYS A 12 -3.87 -6.72 14.12
N ASN A 13 -3.40 -6.33 12.94
CA ASN A 13 -2.17 -6.86 12.37
C ASN A 13 -1.11 -5.75 12.27
N SER A 14 -0.11 -5.81 13.15
CA SER A 14 0.99 -4.83 13.14
C SER A 14 1.90 -4.96 11.91
N TYR A 15 1.78 -6.05 11.14
CA TYR A 15 2.52 -6.26 9.90
C TYR A 15 1.66 -6.94 8.81
N PRO A 16 0.73 -6.21 8.17
CA PRO A 16 -0.10 -6.72 7.07
C PRO A 16 0.70 -6.96 5.78
N GLY A 17 1.94 -6.46 5.70
CA GLY A 17 2.79 -6.59 4.53
C GLY A 17 2.51 -5.49 3.49
N ARG A 18 2.25 -5.89 2.24
CA ARG A 18 1.92 -4.96 1.15
C ARG A 18 0.45 -5.12 0.78
N GLY A 19 -0.24 -4.02 0.48
CA GLY A 19 -1.65 -4.07 0.15
C GLY A 19 -2.08 -2.97 -0.81
N ILE A 20 -3.04 -3.31 -1.67
CA ILE A 20 -3.74 -2.38 -2.57
C ILE A 20 -5.18 -2.28 -2.08
N VAL A 21 -5.68 -1.05 -1.94
CA VAL A 21 -7.07 -0.74 -1.65
C VAL A 21 -7.65 -0.02 -2.85
N ILE A 22 -8.75 -0.54 -3.40
CA ILE A 22 -9.48 0.09 -4.50
C ILE A 22 -10.89 0.35 -4.02
N GLY A 23 -11.35 1.58 -4.20
CA GLY A 23 -12.66 1.99 -3.72
C GLY A 23 -13.17 3.22 -4.44
N ARG A 24 -14.25 3.78 -3.88
CA ARG A 24 -14.84 5.04 -4.32
C ARG A 24 -14.89 6.00 -3.15
N SER A 25 -14.94 7.29 -3.43
CA SER A 25 -15.27 8.31 -2.43
C SER A 25 -16.63 8.02 -1.79
N ALA A 26 -16.87 8.55 -0.59
CA ALA A 26 -18.11 8.32 0.15
C ALA A 26 -19.37 8.73 -0.65
N ASP A 27 -19.27 9.74 -1.50
CA ASP A 27 -20.34 10.17 -2.41
C ASP A 27 -20.44 9.34 -3.71
N GLY A 28 -19.56 8.35 -3.90
CA GLY A 28 -19.51 7.46 -5.06
C GLY A 28 -18.98 8.08 -6.35
N LYS A 29 -18.60 9.38 -6.35
CA LYS A 29 -18.29 10.13 -7.58
C LYS A 29 -16.86 9.97 -8.07
N LYS A 30 -15.93 9.61 -7.20
CA LYS A 30 -14.51 9.46 -7.52
C LYS A 30 -14.08 8.03 -7.24
N ALA A 31 -13.28 7.46 -8.15
CA ALA A 31 -12.50 6.27 -7.83
C ALA A 31 -11.28 6.68 -6.99
N ALA A 32 -10.89 5.82 -6.06
CA ALA A 32 -9.68 5.98 -5.27
C ALA A 32 -8.91 4.66 -5.25
N ALA A 33 -7.59 4.77 -5.38
CA ALA A 33 -6.67 3.67 -5.16
C ALA A 33 -5.63 4.11 -4.13
N ALA A 34 -5.35 3.25 -3.17
CA ALA A 34 -4.25 3.42 -2.23
C ALA A 34 -3.38 2.16 -2.28
N TYR A 35 -2.07 2.36 -2.31
CA TYR A 35 -1.10 1.27 -2.20
C TYR A 35 -0.16 1.58 -1.05
N PHE A 36 0.11 0.57 -0.24
CA PHE A 36 1.03 0.70 0.89
C PHE A 36 2.02 -0.47 0.89
N ILE A 37 3.24 -0.14 1.34
CA ILE A 37 4.33 -1.07 1.54
C ILE A 37 4.77 -0.99 3.00
N MET A 38 5.13 -2.14 3.56
CA MET A 38 5.72 -2.23 4.90
C MET A 38 6.97 -3.11 4.84
N GLY A 39 7.92 -2.83 5.73
CA GLY A 39 9.19 -3.56 5.81
C GLY A 39 9.53 -4.01 7.23
N ARG A 40 10.13 -5.19 7.36
CA ARG A 40 10.67 -5.72 8.64
C ARG A 40 12.12 -5.33 8.84
N SER A 41 12.95 -5.46 7.80
CA SER A 41 14.36 -5.08 7.81
C SER A 41 14.56 -3.63 7.41
N VAL A 42 15.74 -3.08 7.72
CA VAL A 42 16.15 -1.74 7.27
C VAL A 42 16.03 -1.62 5.75
N ASN A 43 16.59 -2.57 4.99
CA ASN A 43 16.51 -2.56 3.53
C ASN A 43 15.05 -2.64 3.02
N SER A 44 14.21 -3.47 3.65
CA SER A 44 12.80 -3.55 3.24
C SER A 44 11.99 -2.30 3.59
N ARG A 45 12.37 -1.56 4.64
CA ARG A 45 11.76 -0.28 5.03
C ARG A 45 12.25 0.89 4.16
N ASN A 46 13.40 0.71 3.51
CA ASN A 46 14.00 1.69 2.63
C ASN A 46 13.39 1.74 1.21
N ARG A 47 12.22 1.11 1.02
CA ARG A 47 11.58 1.05 -0.29
C ARG A 47 10.71 2.29 -0.51
N VAL A 48 10.81 2.90 -1.68
CA VAL A 48 10.06 4.10 -2.09
C VAL A 48 9.36 3.87 -3.41
N PHE A 49 8.35 4.70 -3.70
CA PHE A 49 7.67 4.72 -4.99
C PHE A 49 8.38 5.65 -5.95
N THR A 50 8.78 5.13 -7.10
CA THR A 50 9.43 5.89 -8.16
C THR A 50 8.53 5.89 -9.39
N ALA A 51 8.28 7.06 -9.96
CA ALA A 51 7.57 7.17 -11.22
C ALA A 51 8.50 6.79 -12.40
N THR A 52 7.96 6.04 -13.34
CA THR A 52 8.60 5.64 -14.59
C THR A 52 7.72 6.05 -15.78
N ASN A 53 8.23 5.92 -17.01
CA ASN A 53 7.46 6.23 -18.22
C ASN A 53 6.20 5.35 -18.37
N ASP A 54 6.23 4.14 -17.81
CA ASP A 54 5.16 3.14 -17.87
C ASP A 54 4.35 3.02 -16.57
N GLY A 55 4.64 3.83 -15.54
CA GLY A 55 3.84 3.87 -14.32
C GLY A 55 4.63 4.19 -13.06
N ILE A 56 4.43 3.37 -12.03
CA ILE A 56 5.08 3.53 -10.72
C ILE A 56 5.67 2.18 -10.33
N VAL A 57 6.95 2.18 -9.99
CA VAL A 57 7.67 1.02 -9.44
C VAL A 57 8.03 1.26 -7.98
N THR A 58 8.48 0.20 -7.30
CA THR A 58 9.14 0.35 -6.01
C THR A 58 10.63 0.20 -6.20
N ASP A 59 11.43 1.04 -5.55
CA ASP A 59 12.89 0.98 -5.54
C ASP A 59 13.45 1.10 -4.13
N ALA A 60 14.71 0.72 -3.94
CA ALA A 60 15.42 1.04 -2.70
C ALA A 60 15.90 2.50 -2.80
N ALA A 61 15.59 3.31 -1.79
CA ALA A 61 16.02 4.71 -1.78
C ALA A 61 17.54 4.84 -1.62
N ASP A 62 18.16 3.89 -0.90
CA ASP A 62 19.60 3.72 -0.77
C ASP A 62 19.93 2.26 -1.12
N PRO A 63 20.49 1.99 -2.32
CA PRO A 63 20.94 0.67 -2.73
C PRO A 63 22.29 0.37 -2.07
N SER A 64 22.24 -0.15 -0.84
CA SER A 64 23.41 -0.68 -0.13
C SER A 64 23.77 -2.10 -0.58
#